data_AF-A0A257PLK0-F1
#
_entry.id   AF-A0A257PLK0-F1
#
_cell.length_a   1.000
_cell.length_b   1.000
_cell.length_c   1.000
_cell.angle_alpha   90.00
_cell.angle_beta   90.00
_cell.angle_gamma   90.00
#
_symmetry.space_group_name_H-M   'P 1'
#
loop_
_entity.id
_entity.type
_entity.pdbx_description
1 polymer ?
#
loop_
_entity_poly.entity_id
_entity_poly.type
_entity_poly.pdbx_seq_one_letter_code
_entity_poly.pdbx_strand_id
1 'polypeptide(L)' 'ADFADPSYDFHVSDIFNFVAKLMPAATPGSLKPDVDVEIMAFLLKQNGYPAGAQPLSYDEAAKSSVALRYYGK' A
#
# COMPACT_ATOMS: atom_id res chain seq x y z
N ALA A 1 -3.22 0.45 17.44
CA ALA A 1 -3.55 -0.07 16.10
C ALA A 1 -3.70 1.12 15.15
N ASP A 2 -2.67 1.97 15.09
CA ASP A 2 -2.90 3.40 14.77
C ASP A 2 -2.49 3.73 13.34
N PHE A 3 -1.84 2.81 12.63
CA PHE A 3 -1.32 3.04 11.29
C PHE A 3 -2.40 3.37 10.23
N ALA A 4 -3.63 2.88 10.41
CA ALA A 4 -4.76 3.10 9.49
C ALA A 4 -5.99 3.65 10.22
N ASP A 5 -5.77 4.48 11.25
CA ASP A 5 -6.86 5.16 11.94
C ASP A 5 -7.67 6.04 10.95
N PRO A 6 -9.01 5.99 10.99
CA PRO A 6 -9.81 6.73 10.03
C PRO A 6 -9.61 8.25 10.01
N SER A 7 -9.14 8.84 11.11
CA SER A 7 -8.87 10.28 11.24
C SER A 7 -7.70 10.78 10.40
N TYR A 8 -6.80 9.89 9.95
CA TYR A 8 -5.65 10.27 9.13
C TYR A 8 -5.96 10.39 7.63
N ASP A 9 -7.13 9.92 7.20
CA ASP A 9 -7.60 9.98 5.80
C ASP A 9 -6.59 9.48 4.76
N PHE A 10 -5.81 8.46 5.12
CA PHE A 10 -4.87 7.84 4.19
C PHE A 10 -5.59 7.01 3.13
N HIS A 11 -5.07 7.10 1.91
CA HIS A 11 -5.47 6.29 0.79
C HIS A 11 -4.37 5.27 0.44
N VAL A 12 -4.73 4.23 -0.30
CA VAL A 12 -3.77 3.23 -0.78
C VAL A 12 -2.65 3.89 -1.58
N SER A 13 -2.96 4.92 -2.37
CA SER A 13 -1.95 5.69 -3.10
C SER A 13 -0.91 6.34 -2.19
N ASP A 14 -1.31 6.82 -1.01
CA ASP A 14 -0.41 7.58 -0.13
C ASP A 14 0.67 6.65 0.42
N ILE A 15 0.26 5.48 0.91
CA ILE A 15 1.20 4.48 1.42
C ILE A 15 2.00 3.85 0.28
N PHE A 16 1.39 3.61 -0.89
CA PHE A 16 2.10 3.05 -2.04
C PHE A 16 3.23 3.98 -2.50
N ASN A 17 2.89 5.26 -2.71
CA ASN A 17 3.86 6.24 -3.16
C ASN A 17 4.94 6.48 -2.11
N PHE A 18 4.61 6.40 -0.82
CA PHE A 18 5.60 6.45 0.25
C PHE A 18 6.59 5.28 0.15
N VAL A 19 6.09 4.04 0.06
CA VAL A 19 6.94 2.85 -0.08
C VAL A 19 7.80 2.94 -1.35
N ALA A 20 7.17 3.16 -2.50
CA ALA A 20 7.86 3.13 -3.79
C ALA A 20 8.91 4.23 -3.95
N LYS A 21 8.75 5.39 -3.30
CA LYS A 21 9.63 6.56 -3.51
C LYS A 21 10.60 6.81 -2.35
N LEU A 22 10.20 6.49 -1.13
CA LEU A 22 10.92 6.87 0.09
C LEU A 22 11.49 5.67 0.84
N MET A 23 11.12 4.44 0.45
CA MET A 23 11.66 3.22 1.04
C MET A 23 12.62 2.50 0.07
N PRO A 24 13.56 1.70 0.61
CA PRO A 24 13.95 1.63 2.02
C PRO A 24 14.66 2.90 2.48
N ALA A 25 14.65 3.20 3.77
CA ALA A 25 15.24 4.43 4.31
C ALA A 25 16.74 4.63 3.96
N ALA A 26 17.49 3.53 3.83
CA ALA A 26 18.90 3.57 3.45
C ALA A 26 19.12 3.89 1.96
N THR A 27 18.16 3.51 1.10
CA THR A 27 18.25 3.64 -0.36
C THR A 27 16.86 3.96 -0.97
N PRO A 28 16.31 5.17 -0.76
CA PRO A 28 14.98 5.53 -1.22
C PRO A 28 14.75 5.27 -2.72
N GLY A 29 13.66 4.58 -3.07
CA GLY A 29 13.27 4.31 -4.44
C GLY A 29 14.18 3.32 -5.19
N SER A 30 14.97 2.52 -4.46
CA SER A 30 15.89 1.56 -5.07
C SER A 30 15.23 0.25 -5.51
N LEU A 31 13.98 0.01 -5.12
CA LEU A 31 13.28 -1.24 -5.42
C LEU A 31 12.73 -1.24 -6.84
N LYS A 32 12.51 -2.43 -7.39
CA LYS A 32 11.83 -2.57 -8.68
C LYS A 32 10.32 -2.38 -8.48
N PRO A 33 9.60 -1.83 -9.49
CA PRO A 33 8.17 -1.60 -9.41
C PRO A 33 7.36 -2.82 -8.97
N ASP A 34 7.70 -4.02 -9.45
CA ASP A 34 7.00 -5.26 -9.08
C ASP A 34 7.16 -5.59 -7.59
N VAL A 35 8.31 -5.28 -7.01
CA VAL A 35 8.57 -5.49 -5.57
C VAL A 35 7.75 -4.51 -4.74
N ASP A 36 7.62 -3.25 -5.17
CA ASP A 36 6.77 -2.27 -4.49
C ASP A 36 5.29 -2.71 -4.48
N VAL A 37 4.83 -3.28 -5.62
CA VAL A 37 3.49 -3.84 -5.75
C VAL A 37 3.29 -5.04 -4.83
N GLU A 38 4.26 -5.96 -4.75
CA GLU A 38 4.20 -7.11 -3.84
C GLU A 38 4.15 -6.69 -2.37
N ILE A 39 4.95 -5.69 -1.98
CA ILE A 39 4.91 -5.13 -0.63
C ILE A 39 3.53 -4.55 -0.34
N MET A 40 2.96 -3.78 -1.25
CA MET A 40 1.62 -3.21 -1.06
C MET A 40 0.54 -4.29 -0.97
N ALA A 41 0.57 -5.30 -1.84
CA ALA A 41 -0.36 -6.42 -1.78
C ALA A 41 -0.26 -7.15 -0.42
N PHE A 42 0.95 -7.31 0.12
CA PHE A 42 1.16 -7.86 1.44
C PHE A 42 0.55 -6.98 2.54
N LEU A 43 0.77 -5.66 2.51
CA LEU A 43 0.20 -4.71 3.49
C LEU A 43 -1.33 -4.74 3.48
N LEU A 44 -1.95 -4.72 2.29
CA LEU A 44 -3.40 -4.83 2.14
C LEU A 44 -3.93 -6.14 2.74
N LYS A 45 -3.25 -7.26 2.49
CA LYS A 45 -3.59 -8.55 3.09
C LYS A 45 -3.50 -8.51 4.62
N GLN A 46 -2.42 -7.94 5.19
CA GLN A 46 -2.28 -7.79 6.64
C GLN A 46 -3.37 -6.91 7.26
N ASN A 47 -3.86 -5.92 6.50
CA ASN A 47 -4.98 -5.07 6.90
C ASN A 47 -6.35 -5.72 6.70
N GLY A 48 -6.43 -6.98 6.25
CA GLY A 48 -7.66 -7.74 6.10
C GLY A 48 -8.44 -7.49 4.81
N TYR A 49 -7.81 -6.86 3.80
CA TYR A 49 -8.44 -6.72 2.49
C TYR A 49 -8.53 -8.08 1.79
N PRO A 50 -9.67 -8.40 1.14
CA PRO A 50 -9.80 -9.61 0.35
C PRO A 50 -8.95 -9.52 -0.92
N ALA A 51 -8.49 -10.67 -1.41
CA ALA A 51 -7.86 -10.74 -2.73
C ALA A 51 -8.88 -10.43 -3.83
N GLY A 52 -8.47 -9.64 -4.82
CA GLY A 52 -9.26 -9.34 -6.01
C GLY A 52 -9.17 -10.44 -7.08
N ALA A 53 -9.94 -10.30 -8.15
CA ALA A 53 -9.91 -11.21 -9.30
C ALA A 53 -8.69 -11.00 -10.22
N GLN A 54 -8.01 -9.84 -10.10
CA GLN A 54 -6.82 -9.49 -10.86
C GLN A 54 -5.67 -9.18 -9.90
N PRO A 55 -4.42 -9.45 -10.30
CA PRO A 55 -3.24 -8.97 -9.57
C PRO A 55 -3.27 -7.45 -9.44
N LEU A 56 -2.82 -6.93 -8.31
CA LEU A 56 -2.60 -5.49 -8.13
C LEU A 56 -1.55 -5.01 -9.14
N SER A 57 -1.82 -3.93 -9.87
CA SER A 57 -0.82 -3.28 -10.70
C SER A 57 -0.22 -2.04 -10.04
N TYR A 58 0.96 -1.63 -10.50
CA TYR A 58 1.64 -0.42 -10.02
C TYR A 58 0.77 0.83 -10.23
N ASP A 59 0.18 0.98 -11.41
CA ASP A 59 -0.64 2.14 -11.76
C ASP A 59 -1.91 2.25 -10.91
N GLU A 60 -2.58 1.12 -10.66
CA GLU A 60 -3.75 1.08 -9.79
C GLU A 60 -3.37 1.45 -8.35
N ALA A 61 -2.29 0.87 -7.82
CA ALA A 61 -1.83 1.18 -6.47
C ALA A 61 -1.44 2.67 -6.32
N ALA A 62 -0.70 3.22 -7.29
CA ALA A 62 -0.20 4.59 -7.25
C ALA A 62 -1.28 5.66 -7.37
N LYS A 63 -2.42 5.34 -8.01
CA LYS A 63 -3.53 6.27 -8.28
C LYS A 63 -4.81 5.93 -7.50
N SER A 64 -4.76 4.91 -6.64
CA SER A 64 -5.94 4.43 -5.92
C SER A 64 -6.50 5.48 -4.96
N SER A 65 -7.79 5.77 -5.09
CA SER A 65 -8.57 6.58 -4.16
C SER A 65 -9.28 5.73 -3.09
N VAL A 66 -8.87 4.48 -2.90
CA VAL A 66 -9.41 3.64 -1.84
C VAL A 66 -8.81 4.08 -0.50
N ALA A 67 -9.67 4.46 0.45
CA ALA A 67 -9.23 4.74 1.81
C ALA A 67 -8.59 3.49 2.44
N LEU A 68 -7.41 3.67 3.04
CA LEU A 68 -6.71 2.62 3.76
C LEU A 68 -7.33 2.48 5.15
N ARG A 69 -7.84 1.29 5.43
CA ARG A 69 -8.52 0.93 6.67
C ARG A 69 -7.93 -0.37 7.22
N TYR A 70 -8.09 -0.59 8.51
CA TYR A 70 -7.77 -1.86 9.14
C TYR A 70 -9.07 -2.65 9.39
N TYR A 71 -9.17 -3.85 8.81
CA TYR A 71 -10.31 -4.76 8.96
C TYR A 71 -9.98 -6.01 9.80
N GLY A 72 -8.76 -6.11 10.33
CA GLY A 72 -8.34 -7.20 11.20
C GLY A 72 -8.96 -7.12 12.60
N LYS A 73 -9.18 -8.28 13.23
CA LYS A 73 -9.54 -8.43 14.64
C LYS A 73 -8.31 -8.67 15.48
#